data_AF-A0A4Y2U4Q5-F1
#
_entry.id   AF-A0A4Y2U4Q5-F1
#
_cell.length_a   1.000
_cell.length_b   1.000
_cell.length_c   1.000
_cell.angle_alpha   90.00
_cell.angle_beta   90.00
_cell.angle_gamma   90.00
#
_symmetry.space_group_name_H-M   'P 1'
#
loop_
_entity.id
_entity.type
_entity.pdbx_description
1 polymer ?
#
loop_
_entity_poly.entity_id
_entity_poly.type
_entity_poly.pdbx_seq_one_letter_code
_entity_poly.pdbx_strand_id
1 'polypeptide(L)'
;MAKLEALEKSRKTDRAAFTKAYNKVEELLALEGVDISELEAELNVLKVKVDRLEITHASILELLPEKDFKSEFEVVEDFRDKAIRIETKARRIINYQQHNVSTILHSTHRDSAIINSAENAVTEKRFIA
;
A
#
# COMPACT_ATOMS: atom_id res chain seq x y z
N MET A 1 33.10 8.93 17.72
CA MET A 1 32.09 8.83 18.79
C MET A 1 30.84 9.66 18.48
N ALA A 2 30.89 11.00 18.44
CA ALA A 2 29.69 11.84 18.25
C ALA A 2 28.81 11.50 17.02
N LYS A 3 29.41 11.13 15.87
CA LYS A 3 28.65 10.73 14.67
C LYS A 3 27.86 9.43 14.86
N LEU A 4 28.47 8.43 15.51
CA LEU A 4 27.82 7.14 15.77
C LEU A 4 26.66 7.33 16.74
N GLU A 5 26.87 8.03 17.85
CA GLU A 5 25.81 8.33 18.83
C GLU A 5 24.62 9.08 18.20
N ALA A 6 24.89 10.03 17.30
CA ALA A 6 23.85 10.74 16.56
C ALA A 6 23.04 9.80 15.66
N LEU A 7 23.71 8.87 14.96
CA LEU A 7 23.07 7.87 14.11
C LEU A 7 22.26 6.86 14.93
N GLU A 8 22.75 6.41 16.09
CA GLU A 8 22.01 5.52 16.98
C GLU A 8 20.73 6.19 17.51
N LYS A 9 20.80 7.49 17.80
CA LYS A 9 19.62 8.29 18.17
C LYS A 9 18.65 8.46 17.00
N SER A 10 19.16 8.69 15.78
CA SER A 10 18.33 8.72 14.56
C SER A 10 17.63 7.38 14.39
N ARG A 11 18.37 6.27 14.44
CA ARG A 11 17.86 4.90 14.32
C ARG A 11 16.71 4.64 15.29
N LYS A 12 16.82 5.03 16.56
CA LYS A 12 15.73 4.87 17.54
C LYS A 12 14.48 5.64 17.11
N THR A 13 14.66 6.85 16.59
CA THR A 13 13.57 7.70 16.09
C THR A 13 12.94 7.11 14.83
N ASP A 14 13.76 6.65 13.89
CA ASP A 14 13.34 6.06 12.63
C ASP A 14 12.58 4.74 12.86
N ARG A 15 13.00 3.91 13.83
CA ARG A 15 12.28 2.69 14.25
C ARG A 15 10.91 3.01 14.84
N ALA A 16 10.81 4.04 15.67
CA ALA A 16 9.54 4.48 16.23
C ALA A 16 8.60 5.03 15.13
N ALA A 17 9.15 5.81 14.20
CA ALA A 17 8.40 6.35 13.06
C ALA A 17 7.90 5.24 12.12
N PHE A 18 8.74 4.23 11.84
CA PHE A 18 8.34 3.03 11.10
C PHE A 18 7.19 2.32 11.81
N THR A 19 7.34 2.03 13.11
CA THR A 19 6.34 1.27 13.88
C THR A 19 4.99 1.99 13.85
N LYS A 20 4.98 3.31 13.99
CA LYS A 20 3.77 4.12 13.88
C LYS A 20 3.12 4.02 12.50
N ALA A 21 3.91 4.15 11.42
CA ALA A 21 3.40 4.05 10.06
C ALA A 21 2.88 2.63 9.75
N TYR A 22 3.60 1.60 10.20
CA TYR A 22 3.20 0.21 10.05
C TYR A 22 1.87 -0.07 10.74
N ASN A 23 1.71 0.35 12.00
CA ASN A 23 0.47 0.17 12.75
C ASN A 23 -0.70 0.91 12.08
N LYS A 24 -0.48 2.11 11.55
CA LYS A 24 -1.52 2.85 10.83
C LYS A 24 -1.99 2.09 9.58
N VAL A 25 -1.08 1.49 8.81
CA VAL A 25 -1.46 0.62 7.68
C VAL A 25 -2.18 -0.64 8.17
N GLU A 26 -1.75 -1.28 9.27
CA GLU A 26 -2.47 -2.44 9.83
C GLU A 26 -3.89 -2.09 10.28
N GLU A 27 -4.06 -0.95 10.94
CA GLU A 27 -5.36 -0.43 11.35
C GLU A 27 -6.27 -0.24 10.14
N LEU A 28 -5.79 0.42 9.08
CA LEU A 28 -6.56 0.60 7.84
C LEU A 28 -6.97 -0.73 7.20
N LEU A 29 -6.06 -1.71 7.17
CA LEU A 29 -6.34 -3.04 6.63
C LEU A 29 -7.34 -3.85 7.46
N ALA A 30 -7.53 -3.49 8.74
CA ALA A 30 -8.49 -4.14 9.62
C ALA A 30 -9.91 -3.53 9.52
N LEU A 31 -10.07 -2.37 8.88
CA LEU A 31 -11.37 -1.73 8.69
C LEU A 31 -12.18 -2.39 7.58
N GLU A 32 -13.49 -2.52 7.80
CA GLU A 32 -14.44 -2.91 6.76
C GLU A 32 -14.69 -1.70 5.84
N GLY A 33 -14.38 -1.83 4.55
CA GLY A 33 -14.51 -0.73 3.59
C GLY A 33 -13.36 0.28 3.63
N VAL A 34 -12.12 -0.19 3.62
CA VAL A 34 -10.91 0.66 3.60
C VAL A 34 -10.94 1.67 2.45
N ASP A 35 -10.59 2.93 2.75
CA ASP A 35 -10.35 3.95 1.73
C ASP A 35 -9.01 3.64 1.02
N ILE A 36 -9.10 3.36 -0.28
CA ILE A 36 -7.93 3.01 -1.10
C ILE A 36 -6.93 4.15 -1.20
N SER A 37 -7.39 5.39 -1.33
CA SER A 37 -6.51 6.55 -1.43
C SER A 37 -5.76 6.79 -0.12
N GLU A 38 -6.44 6.61 1.02
CA GLU A 38 -5.77 6.68 2.34
C GLU A 38 -4.75 5.54 2.49
N LEU A 39 -5.12 4.31 2.12
CA LEU A 39 -4.24 3.15 2.20
C LEU A 39 -2.99 3.31 1.33
N GLU A 40 -3.13 3.80 0.09
CA GLU A 40 -2.01 4.08 -0.81
C GLU A 40 -1.10 5.18 -0.27
N ALA A 41 -1.67 6.24 0.31
CA ALA A 41 -0.90 7.33 0.92
C ALA A 41 -0.06 6.81 2.11
N GLU A 42 -0.67 6.03 3.00
CA GLU A 42 0.02 5.48 4.17
C GLU A 42 1.07 4.41 3.80
N LEU A 43 0.84 3.63 2.74
CA LEU A 43 1.87 2.75 2.17
C LEU A 43 3.10 3.54 1.68
N ASN A 44 2.88 4.68 1.01
CA ASN A 44 3.99 5.54 0.58
C ASN A 44 4.75 6.13 1.77
N VAL A 45 4.04 6.53 2.82
CA VAL A 45 4.67 6.99 4.07
C VAL A 45 5.52 5.87 4.67
N LEU A 46 4.98 4.64 4.77
CA LEU A 46 5.69 3.47 5.28
C LEU A 46 6.96 3.19 4.49
N LYS A 47 6.90 3.24 3.15
CA LYS A 47 8.05 3.05 2.26
C LYS A 47 9.17 4.05 2.56
N VAL A 48 8.83 5.34 2.70
CA VAL A 48 9.81 6.37 3.08
C VAL A 48 10.45 6.08 4.44
N LYS A 49 9.73 5.46 5.39
CA LYS A 49 10.30 5.07 6.70
C LYS A 49 11.26 3.89 6.58
N VAL A 50 10.95 2.91 5.73
CA VAL A 50 11.86 1.79 5.42
C VAL A 50 13.15 2.32 4.81
N ASP A 51 13.06 3.14 3.76
CA ASP A 51 14.23 3.70 3.07
C ASP A 51 15.15 4.45 4.04
N ARG A 52 14.55 5.23 4.96
CA ARG A 52 15.30 5.97 5.98
C ARG A 52 15.96 5.07 7.02
N LEU A 53 15.32 3.96 7.40
CA LEU A 53 15.92 2.96 8.27
C LEU A 53 17.12 2.29 7.59
N GLU A 54 17.00 1.94 6.30
CA GLU A 54 18.08 1.33 5.52
C GLU A 54 19.29 2.27 5.38
N ILE A 55 19.05 3.55 5.07
CA ILE A 55 20.12 4.57 5.00
C ILE A 55 20.83 4.73 6.34
N THR A 56 20.05 4.84 7.43
CA THR A 56 20.62 5.01 8.77
C THR A 56 21.41 3.77 9.18
N HIS A 57 20.90 2.58 8.85
CA HIS A 57 21.59 1.32 9.09
C HIS A 57 22.92 1.24 8.32
N ALA A 58 22.90 1.49 7.01
CA ALA A 58 24.11 1.50 6.19
C ALA A 58 25.16 2.48 6.74
N SER A 59 24.71 3.67 7.17
CA SER A 59 25.59 4.69 7.79
C SER A 59 26.19 4.24 9.12
N ILE A 60 25.48 3.42 9.90
CA ILE A 60 25.99 2.85 11.16
C ILE A 60 26.98 1.72 10.85
N LEU A 61 26.66 0.85 9.88
CA LEU A 61 27.52 -0.24 9.46
C LEU A 61 28.89 0.24 8.97
N GLU A 62 28.95 1.38 8.26
CA GLU A 62 30.21 2.00 7.88
C GLU A 62 31.12 2.40 9.06
N LEU A 63 30.56 2.52 10.26
CA LEU A 63 31.24 3.01 11.46
C LEU A 63 31.48 1.93 12.53
N LEU A 64 30.85 0.76 12.41
CA LEU A 64 30.97 -0.33 13.39
C LEU A 64 32.09 -1.32 13.02
N PRO A 65 32.65 -2.05 14.00
CA PRO A 65 33.52 -3.22 13.77
C PRO A 65 32.70 -4.51 13.62
N GLU A 66 33.16 -5.46 12.78
CA GLU A 66 32.42 -6.66 12.28
C GLU A 66 31.57 -7.41 13.32
N LYS A 67 32.03 -7.49 14.57
CA LYS A 67 31.33 -8.18 15.65
C LYS A 67 29.98 -7.56 16.04
N ASP A 68 29.82 -6.25 15.88
CA ASP A 68 28.62 -5.50 16.29
C ASP A 68 27.58 -5.41 15.14
N PHE A 69 27.95 -5.90 13.95
CA PHE A 69 27.08 -5.90 12.75
C PHE A 69 25.92 -6.88 12.85
N LYS A 70 26.16 -8.07 13.41
CA LYS A 70 25.20 -9.18 13.31
C LYS A 70 23.86 -8.87 13.99
N SER A 71 23.90 -8.33 15.20
CA SER A 71 22.70 -7.92 15.93
C SER A 71 21.97 -6.74 15.30
N GLU A 72 22.72 -5.85 14.63
CA GLU A 72 22.17 -4.69 13.95
C GLU A 72 21.46 -5.09 12.65
N PHE A 73 22.03 -6.04 11.92
CA PHE A 73 21.51 -6.57 10.65
C PHE A 73 20.19 -7.33 10.83
N GLU A 74 20.11 -8.24 11.80
CA GLU A 74 18.90 -9.04 12.08
C GLU A 74 17.66 -8.17 12.36
N VAL A 75 17.84 -7.02 13.01
CA VAL A 75 16.73 -6.13 13.34
C VAL A 75 16.22 -5.38 12.11
N VAL A 76 17.08 -5.01 11.17
CA VAL A 76 16.68 -4.25 9.97
C VAL A 76 15.96 -5.15 8.98
N GLU A 77 16.39 -6.40 8.84
CA GLU A 77 15.70 -7.40 8.02
C GLU A 77 14.27 -7.66 8.53
N ASP A 78 14.03 -7.71 9.85
CA ASP A 78 12.66 -7.82 10.40
C ASP A 78 11.77 -6.64 10.00
N PHE A 79 12.29 -5.40 9.99
CA PHE A 79 11.54 -4.23 9.53
C PHE A 79 11.21 -4.29 8.05
N ARG A 80 12.17 -4.73 7.22
CA ARG A 80 11.98 -4.93 5.78
C ARG A 80 10.94 -6.00 5.49
N ASP A 81 11.03 -7.15 6.15
CA ASP A 81 10.06 -8.25 6.01
C ASP A 81 8.65 -7.84 6.44
N LYS A 82 8.54 -7.09 7.54
CA LYS A 82 7.26 -6.51 7.97
C LYS A 82 6.67 -5.60 6.89
N ALA A 83 7.47 -4.71 6.32
CA ALA A 83 7.03 -3.80 5.26
C ALA A 83 6.56 -4.56 4.00
N ILE A 84 7.34 -5.53 3.53
CA ILE A 84 6.99 -6.34 2.35
C ILE A 84 5.70 -7.11 2.60
N ARG A 85 5.54 -7.71 3.78
CA ARG A 85 4.36 -8.48 4.14
C ARG A 85 3.10 -7.61 4.13
N ILE A 86 3.15 -6.43 4.73
CA ILE A 86 1.98 -5.55 4.80
C ILE A 86 1.67 -4.90 3.46
N GLU A 87 2.68 -4.50 2.70
CA GLU A 87 2.53 -4.01 1.33
C GLU A 87 1.85 -5.06 0.44
N THR A 88 2.29 -6.31 0.53
CA THR A 88 1.70 -7.41 -0.23
C THR A 88 0.22 -7.60 0.11
N LYS A 89 -0.14 -7.52 1.40
CA LYS A 89 -1.54 -7.59 1.84
C LYS A 89 -2.36 -6.43 1.27
N ALA A 90 -1.85 -5.21 1.39
CA ALA A 90 -2.55 -4.02 0.94
C ALA A 90 -2.75 -3.99 -0.58
N ARG A 91 -1.72 -4.35 -1.36
CA ARG A 91 -1.81 -4.46 -2.83
C ARG A 91 -2.88 -5.45 -3.29
N ARG A 92 -3.08 -6.56 -2.57
CA ARG A 92 -4.16 -7.51 -2.88
C ARG A 92 -5.55 -6.88 -2.74
N ILE A 93 -5.77 -6.10 -1.68
CA ILE A 93 -7.04 -5.41 -1.44
C ILE A 93 -7.29 -4.34 -2.51
N ILE A 94 -6.28 -3.51 -2.78
CA ILE A 94 -6.33 -2.46 -3.81
C ILE A 94 -6.72 -3.07 -5.17
N ASN A 95 -6.03 -4.12 -5.59
CA ASN A 95 -6.31 -4.79 -6.87
C ASN A 95 -7.71 -5.40 -6.92
N TYR A 96 -8.19 -6.01 -5.82
CA TYR A 96 -9.52 -6.61 -5.75
C TYR A 96 -10.63 -5.55 -5.91
N GLN A 97 -10.51 -4.43 -5.20
CA GLN A 97 -11.50 -3.34 -5.29
C GLN A 97 -11.47 -2.65 -6.66
N GLN A 98 -10.29 -2.36 -7.21
CA GLN A 98 -10.16 -1.77 -8.55
C GLN A 98 -10.76 -2.67 -9.64
N HIS A 99 -10.55 -3.99 -9.55
CA HIS A 99 -11.12 -4.92 -10.52
C HIS A 99 -12.65 -4.98 -10.43
N ASN A 100 -13.22 -5.03 -9.22
CA ASN A 100 -14.66 -5.08 -9.03
C ASN A 100 -15.35 -3.79 -9.52
N VAL A 101 -14.76 -2.62 -9.28
CA VAL A 101 -15.28 -1.33 -9.78
C VAL A 101 -15.29 -1.31 -11.31
N SER A 102 -14.21 -1.78 -11.95
CA SER A 102 -14.14 -1.90 -13.41
C SER A 102 -15.23 -2.82 -13.96
N THR A 103 -15.45 -3.99 -13.35
CA THR A 103 -16.49 -4.94 -13.79
C THR A 103 -17.90 -4.38 -13.65
N ILE A 104 -18.22 -3.66 -12.56
CA ILE A 104 -19.54 -3.05 -12.36
C ILE A 104 -19.81 -1.99 -13.44
N LEU A 105 -18.87 -1.07 -13.67
CA LEU A 105 -19.02 -0.01 -14.68
C LEU A 105 -19.26 -0.57 -16.09
N HIS A 106 -18.57 -1.65 -16.47
CA HIS A 106 -18.75 -2.28 -17.76
C HIS A 106 -20.06 -3.09 -17.88
N SER A 107 -20.59 -3.64 -16.78
CA SER A 107 -21.88 -4.34 -16.78
C SER A 107 -23.07 -3.38 -16.94
N THR A 108 -23.10 -2.27 -16.20
CA THR A 108 -24.20 -1.29 -16.22
C THR A 108 -24.34 -0.58 -17.58
N HIS A 109 -23.22 -0.34 -18.27
CA HIS A 109 -23.22 0.23 -19.62
C HIS A 109 -23.77 -0.76 -20.66
N ARG A 110 -23.52 -2.07 -20.51
CA ARG A 110 -24.03 -3.08 -21.43
C ARG A 110 -25.53 -3.25 -21.31
N ASP A 111 -26.05 -3.22 -20.08
CA ASP A 111 -27.50 -3.36 -19.83
C ASP A 111 -28.27 -2.10 -20.26
N SER A 112 -27.70 -0.91 -20.09
CA SER A 112 -28.32 0.35 -20.57
C SER A 112 -28.37 0.45 -22.11
N ALA A 113 -27.37 -0.11 -22.81
CA ALA A 113 -27.35 -0.12 -24.28
C ALA A 113 -28.37 -1.10 -24.89
N ILE A 114 -28.75 -2.16 -24.17
CA ILE A 114 -29.73 -3.14 -24.63
C ILE A 114 -31.16 -2.59 -24.55
N ILE A 115 -31.46 -1.73 -23.56
CA ILE A 115 -32.82 -1.18 -23.36
C ILE A 115 -33.16 -0.15 -24.46
N ASN A 116 -32.23 0.71 -24.86
CA ASN A 116 -32.47 1.71 -25.91
C ASN A 116 -32.61 1.11 -27.32
N SER A 117 -32.14 -0.12 -27.56
CA SER A 117 -32.30 -0.80 -28.85
C SER A 117 -33.64 -1.53 -28.99
N ALA A 118 -34.34 -1.83 -27.88
CA ALA A 118 -35.63 -2.50 -27.91
C ALA A 118 -36.80 -1.52 -28.12
N GLU A 119 -36.66 -0.26 -27.68
CA GLU A 119 -37.73 0.76 -27.82
C GLU A 119 -37.91 1.23 -29.27
N ASN A 120 -36.87 1.23 -30.10
CA ASN A 120 -36.98 1.61 -31.51
C ASN A 120 -37.51 0.49 -32.43
N ALA A 121 -37.54 -0.77 -31.99
CA ALA A 121 -38.01 -1.89 -32.82
C ALA A 121 -39.53 -2.14 -32.74
N VAL A 122 -40.22 -1.54 -31.78
CA VAL A 122 -41.67 -1.77 -31.53
C VAL A 122 -42.56 -0.75 -32.25
N THR A 123 -42.03 0.38 -32.71
CA THR A 123 -42.81 1.45 -33.35
C THR A 123 -42.92 1.36 -34.88
N GLU A 124 -42.17 0.47 -35.54
CA GLU A 124 -42.13 0.39 -37.01
C GLU A 124 -43.01 -0.74 -37.59
N LYS A 125 -44.13 -1.07 -36.92
CA LYS A 125 -45.07 -2.10 -37.39
C LYS A 125 -46.55 -1.74 -37.26
N ARG A 126 -46.92 -0.48 -37.49
CA ARG A 126 -48.32 -0.11 -37.81
C ARG A 126 -48.34 1.13 -38.70
N PHE A 127 -48.37 0.95 -40.03
CA PHE A 127 -49.12 1.76 -40.99
C PHE A 127 -48.79 1.28 -42.41
N ILE A 128 -49.44 0.19 -42.84
CA ILE A 128 -49.76 -0.03 -44.25
C ILE A 128 -51.18 -0.58 -44.28
N ALA A 129 -52.13 0.31 -44.56
CA ALA A 129 -53.47 0.02 -45.03
C ALA A 129 -53.83 1.12 -46.03
#